data_AF-A0A1V4QDE6-F1
#
_entry.id   AF-A0A1V4QDE6-F1
#
_cell.length_a   1.000
_cell.length_b   1.000
_cell.length_c   1.000
_cell.angle_alpha   90.00
_cell.angle_beta   90.00
_cell.angle_gamma   90.00
#
_symmetry.space_group_name_H-M   'P 1'
#
loop_
_entity.id
_entity.type
_entity.pdbx_description
1 polymer ?
#
loop_
_entity_poly.entity_id
_entity_poly.type
_entity_poly.pdbx_seq_one_letter_code
_entity_poly.pdbx_strand_id
1 'polypeptide(L)'
;MERIYVLEFSEPVDIKMLIKEYQKSGAVEYAEPDYIGYGHFLPNDTYFSSQWGLHNTEQNSSGQQSGTSGCDVEADSAWDQETGSRDIILAILDTGTDLDHPDLVANPSYTTSGWQRLCR
;
A
#
# COMPACT_ATOMS: atom_id res chain seq x y z
N MET A 1 -8.85 21.36 25.75
CA MET A 1 -9.42 20.25 26.53
C MET A 1 -9.73 19.14 25.55
N GLU A 2 -9.01 18.04 25.64
CA GLU A 2 -9.34 16.82 24.90
C GLU A 2 -10.65 16.25 25.46
N ARG A 3 -11.58 15.88 24.57
CA ARG A 3 -12.91 15.35 24.91
C ARG A 3 -13.04 13.87 24.56
N ILE A 4 -11.92 13.21 24.30
CA ILE A 4 -11.83 11.81 23.89
C ILE A 4 -11.05 11.09 24.98
N TYR A 5 -11.58 9.95 25.42
CA TYR A 5 -11.00 9.12 26.47
C TYR A 5 -10.92 7.68 25.97
N VAL A 6 -9.79 7.02 26.21
CA VAL A 6 -9.62 5.59 25.97
C VAL A 6 -9.81 4.86 27.29
N LEU A 7 -10.67 3.83 27.27
CA LEU A 7 -10.93 2.99 28.43
C LEU A 7 -10.30 1.62 28.22
N GLU A 8 -9.39 1.25 29.11
CA GLU A 8 -8.75 -0.07 29.11
C GLU A 8 -9.32 -0.93 30.25
N PHE A 9 -9.54 -2.21 29.96
CA PHE A 9 -10.12 -3.16 30.90
C PHE A 9 -9.10 -4.28 31.16
N SER A 10 -8.81 -4.55 32.43
CA SER A 10 -7.89 -5.61 32.83
C SER A 10 -8.47 -7.02 32.63
N GLU A 11 -9.79 -7.12 32.53
CA GLU A 11 -10.53 -8.38 32.36
C GLU A 11 -11.35 -8.34 31.07
N PRO A 12 -11.60 -9.49 30.41
CA PRO A 12 -12.44 -9.56 29.23
C PRO A 12 -13.85 -9.01 29.49
N VAL A 13 -14.25 -8.02 28.72
CA VAL A 13 -15.58 -7.40 28.76
C VAL A 13 -16.24 -7.48 27.39
N ASP A 14 -17.58 -7.56 27.36
CA ASP A 14 -18.33 -7.44 26.12
C ASP A 14 -18.38 -5.97 25.67
N ILE A 15 -17.39 -5.58 24.85
CA ILE A 15 -17.26 -4.23 24.32
C ILE A 15 -18.53 -3.78 23.58
N LYS A 16 -19.22 -4.68 22.87
CA LYS A 16 -20.44 -4.33 22.13
C LYS A 16 -21.59 -3.97 23.06
N MET A 17 -21.72 -4.68 24.18
CA MET A 17 -22.70 -4.35 25.21
C MET A 17 -22.35 -3.01 25.86
N LEU A 18 -21.09 -2.82 26.23
CA LEU A 18 -20.61 -1.63 26.92
C LEU A 18 -20.83 -0.34 26.09
N ILE A 19 -20.50 -0.38 24.80
CA ILE A 19 -20.75 0.75 23.88
C ILE A 19 -22.23 1.13 23.87
N LYS A 20 -23.14 0.15 23.80
CA LYS A 20 -24.58 0.41 23.83
C LYS A 20 -25.03 1.04 25.14
N GLU A 21 -24.44 0.65 26.27
CA GLU A 21 -24.75 1.23 27.57
C GLU A 21 -24.27 2.69 27.66
N TYR A 22 -23.04 2.98 27.23
CA TYR A 22 -22.51 4.34 27.20
C TYR A 22 -23.32 5.26 26.28
N GLN A 23 -23.66 4.80 25.07
CA GLN A 23 -24.50 5.56 24.14
C GLN A 23 -25.90 5.83 24.70
N LYS A 24 -26.46 4.93 25.52
CA LYS A 24 -27.76 5.13 26.19
C LYS A 24 -27.69 6.03 27.42
N SER A 25 -26.53 6.13 28.07
CA SER A 25 -26.37 6.87 29.33
C SER A 25 -26.56 8.38 29.16
N GLY A 26 -26.38 8.92 27.96
CA GLY A 26 -26.36 10.36 27.69
C GLY A 26 -25.11 11.09 28.21
N ALA A 27 -24.16 10.37 28.81
CA ALA A 27 -22.92 10.94 29.33
C ALA A 27 -21.85 11.17 28.25
N VAL A 28 -22.00 10.53 27.08
CA VAL A 28 -21.07 10.63 25.95
C VAL A 28 -21.84 10.95 24.67
N GLU A 29 -21.18 11.69 23.76
CA GLU A 29 -21.71 11.96 22.41
C GLU A 29 -21.65 10.71 21.53
N TYR A 30 -20.56 9.94 21.64
CA TYR A 30 -20.38 8.67 20.96
C TYR A 30 -19.48 7.73 21.79
N ALA A 31 -19.55 6.45 21.49
CA ALA A 31 -18.64 5.43 21.98
C ALA A 31 -18.40 4.42 20.85
N GLU A 32 -17.15 4.01 20.67
CA GLU A 32 -16.73 3.08 19.63
C GLU A 32 -15.62 2.15 20.15
N PRO A 33 -15.43 0.98 19.51
CA PRO A 33 -14.29 0.12 19.83
C PRO A 33 -13.00 0.78 19.34
N ASP A 34 -11.94 0.67 20.12
CA ASP A 34 -10.60 1.00 19.65
C ASP A 34 -10.10 -0.15 18.76
N TYR A 35 -10.18 0.05 17.45
CA TYR A 35 -9.73 -0.93 16.46
C TYR A 35 -8.27 -0.68 16.09
N ILE A 36 -7.51 -1.77 15.95
CA ILE A 36 -6.22 -1.71 15.25
C ILE A 36 -6.54 -1.52 13.76
N GLY A 37 -6.21 -0.34 13.23
CA GLY A 37 -6.25 -0.08 11.80
C GLY A 37 -5.09 -0.75 11.09
N TYR A 38 -5.37 -1.43 9.99
CA TYR A 38 -4.34 -1.87 9.04
C TYR A 38 -4.37 -0.92 7.86
N GLY A 39 -3.20 -0.43 7.44
CA GLY A 39 -3.07 0.17 6.11
C GLY A 39 -3.50 -0.85 5.06
N HIS A 40 -4.04 -0.36 3.94
CA HIS A 40 -4.20 -1.17 2.74
C HIS A 40 -3.86 -0.28 1.55
N PHE A 41 -2.58 -0.20 1.24
CA PHE A 41 -2.03 0.66 0.21
C PHE A 41 -2.20 0.01 -1.16
N LEU A 42 -2.96 0.67 -2.03
CA LEU A 42 -3.01 0.37 -3.45
C LEU A 42 -2.60 1.60 -4.26
N PRO A 43 -1.75 1.46 -5.29
CA PRO A 43 -1.40 2.55 -6.17
C PRO A 43 -2.62 3.15 -6.88
N ASN A 44 -2.60 4.45 -7.12
CA ASN A 44 -3.60 5.16 -7.91
C ASN A 44 -3.27 5.18 -9.41
N ASP A 45 -2.50 4.19 -9.89
CA ASP A 45 -2.15 4.03 -11.30
C ASP A 45 -3.32 3.42 -12.08
N THR A 46 -3.63 4.02 -13.24
CA THR A 46 -4.70 3.60 -14.14
C THR A 46 -4.60 2.14 -14.56
N TYR A 47 -3.39 1.60 -14.68
CA TYR A 47 -3.15 0.24 -15.16
C TYR A 47 -2.79 -0.77 -14.06
N PHE A 48 -2.77 -0.37 -12.78
CA PHE A 48 -2.41 -1.25 -11.66
C PHE A 48 -3.26 -2.53 -11.61
N SER A 49 -4.57 -2.41 -11.88
CA SER A 49 -5.50 -3.55 -11.89
C SER A 49 -5.15 -4.64 -12.93
N SER A 50 -4.30 -4.31 -13.91
CA SER A 50 -3.80 -5.26 -14.92
C SER A 50 -2.46 -5.90 -14.55
N GLN A 51 -1.82 -5.48 -13.46
CA GLN A 51 -0.51 -5.95 -13.02
C GLN A 51 -0.62 -7.14 -12.07
N TRP A 52 -1.04 -8.30 -12.59
CA TRP A 52 -1.25 -9.53 -11.81
C TRP A 52 -0.05 -9.94 -10.94
N GLY A 53 1.17 -9.66 -11.38
CA GLY A 53 2.37 -10.03 -10.62
C GLY A 53 2.49 -9.27 -9.29
N LEU A 54 1.82 -8.12 -9.15
CA LEU A 54 1.84 -7.29 -7.95
C LEU A 54 0.65 -7.55 -7.04
N HIS A 55 -0.52 -7.78 -7.62
CA HIS A 55 -1.77 -8.08 -6.91
C HIS A 55 -2.72 -8.87 -7.83
N ASN A 56 -2.95 -10.13 -7.52
CA ASN A 56 -3.70 -11.08 -8.33
C ASN A 56 -5.06 -11.37 -7.69
N THR A 57 -6.11 -10.84 -8.31
CA THR A 57 -7.52 -11.04 -7.97
C THR A 57 -8.23 -11.88 -9.05
N GLU A 58 -7.52 -12.80 -9.71
CA GLU A 58 -8.01 -13.60 -10.84
C GLU A 58 -8.36 -12.76 -12.09
N GLN A 59 -7.74 -11.59 -12.23
CA GLN A 59 -7.96 -10.74 -13.39
C GLN A 59 -7.49 -11.40 -14.67
N ASN A 60 -8.25 -11.19 -15.74
CA ASN A 60 -7.82 -11.54 -17.08
C ASN A 60 -6.85 -10.45 -17.57
N SER A 61 -5.56 -10.69 -17.36
CA SER A 61 -4.51 -9.82 -17.90
C SER A 61 -4.40 -10.06 -19.41
N SER A 62 -4.74 -9.05 -20.22
CA SER A 62 -4.51 -9.03 -21.67
C SER A 62 -5.10 -10.20 -22.48
N GLY A 63 -6.25 -10.75 -22.07
CA GLY A 63 -6.92 -11.84 -22.79
C GLY A 63 -6.37 -13.23 -22.48
N GLN A 64 -5.47 -13.36 -21.50
CA GLN A 64 -4.96 -14.64 -21.03
C GLN A 64 -5.93 -15.29 -20.04
N GLN A 65 -5.75 -16.59 -19.81
CA GLN A 65 -6.53 -17.31 -18.80
C GLN A 65 -6.23 -16.72 -17.41
N SER A 66 -7.28 -16.45 -16.63
CA SER A 66 -7.12 -15.97 -15.25
C SER A 66 -6.24 -16.92 -14.44
N GLY A 67 -5.32 -16.34 -13.67
CA GLY A 67 -4.55 -17.06 -12.66
C GLY A 67 -5.38 -17.37 -11.42
N THR A 68 -4.74 -17.98 -10.42
CA THR A 68 -5.32 -18.22 -9.09
C THR A 68 -5.17 -16.98 -8.21
N SER A 69 -6.23 -16.55 -7.52
CA SER A 69 -6.18 -15.41 -6.59
C SER A 69 -5.07 -15.56 -5.55
N GLY A 70 -4.37 -14.46 -5.25
CA GLY A 70 -3.27 -14.41 -4.27
C GLY A 70 -1.98 -15.12 -4.70
N CYS A 71 -1.91 -15.64 -5.92
CA CYS A 71 -0.64 -16.13 -6.49
C CYS A 71 0.10 -14.96 -7.16
N ASP A 72 0.73 -14.11 -6.34
CA ASP A 72 1.51 -12.92 -6.72
C ASP A 72 2.67 -12.72 -5.74
N VAL A 73 3.33 -11.55 -5.76
CA VAL A 73 4.44 -11.22 -4.84
C VAL A 73 4.01 -10.47 -3.57
N GLU A 74 2.71 -10.34 -3.32
CA GLU A 74 2.12 -9.65 -2.16
C GLU A 74 2.62 -8.20 -2.00
N ALA A 75 2.72 -7.46 -3.12
CA ALA A 75 3.31 -6.12 -3.14
C ALA A 75 2.48 -5.10 -2.34
N ASP A 76 1.16 -5.20 -2.39
CA ASP A 76 0.22 -4.37 -1.62
C ASP A 76 0.46 -4.50 -0.11
N SER A 77 0.56 -5.73 0.39
CA SER A 77 0.86 -6.02 1.79
C SER A 77 2.26 -5.54 2.19
N ALA A 78 3.24 -5.60 1.28
CA ALA A 78 4.57 -5.08 1.53
C ALA A 78 4.58 -3.54 1.61
N TRP A 79 3.82 -2.85 0.75
CA TRP A 79 3.75 -1.39 0.74
C TRP A 79 3.03 -0.78 1.93
N ASP A 80 2.18 -1.55 2.62
CA ASP A 80 1.66 -1.17 3.94
C ASP A 80 2.76 -1.04 4.99
N GLN A 81 3.90 -1.71 4.78
CA GLN A 81 5.02 -1.73 5.69
C GLN A 81 6.15 -0.80 5.24
N GLU A 82 6.51 -0.80 3.96
CA GLU A 82 7.58 0.02 3.39
C GLU A 82 7.43 0.15 1.85
N THR A 83 7.62 1.36 1.33
CA THR A 83 7.61 1.64 -0.12
C THR A 83 9.00 1.76 -0.73
N GLY A 84 10.03 1.64 0.10
CA GLY A 84 11.43 1.74 -0.25
C GLY A 84 12.02 3.12 0.08
N SER A 85 13.33 3.23 -0.05
CA SER A 85 14.07 4.48 0.18
C SER A 85 14.71 4.99 -1.10
N ARG A 86 14.70 6.32 -1.27
CA ARG A 86 15.39 7.02 -2.36
C ARG A 86 16.92 6.94 -2.25
N ASP A 87 17.44 6.53 -1.10
CA ASP A 87 18.88 6.34 -0.88
C ASP A 87 19.37 4.99 -1.42
N ILE A 88 18.45 4.08 -1.77
CA ILE A 88 18.79 2.79 -2.38
C ILE A 88 19.10 3.01 -3.87
N ILE A 89 20.33 2.70 -4.27
CA ILE A 89 20.78 2.79 -5.66
C ILE A 89 20.64 1.40 -6.31
N LEU A 90 19.77 1.28 -7.32
CA LEU A 90 19.57 0.06 -8.11
C LEU A 90 20.34 0.14 -9.44
N ALA A 91 21.25 -0.78 -9.68
CA ALA A 91 21.99 -0.88 -10.95
C ALA A 91 21.30 -1.88 -11.90
N ILE A 92 20.92 -1.42 -13.09
CA ILE A 92 20.32 -2.26 -14.14
C ILE A 92 21.39 -2.47 -15.24
N LEU A 93 21.87 -3.71 -15.39
CA LEU A 93 22.82 -4.09 -16.43
C LEU A 93 22.08 -4.72 -17.62
N ASP A 94 21.55 -3.86 -18.48
CA ASP A 94 20.79 -4.25 -19.68
C ASP A 94 21.18 -3.34 -20.86
N THR A 95 20.41 -3.39 -21.93
CA THR A 95 20.51 -2.58 -23.15
C THR A 95 20.40 -1.07 -22.94
N GLY A 96 19.91 -0.63 -21.79
CA GLY A 96 19.71 0.76 -21.41
C GLY A 96 18.28 1.04 -20.96
N THR A 97 17.95 2.32 -20.77
CA THR A 97 16.61 2.76 -20.36
C THR A 97 16.27 4.06 -21.07
N ASP A 98 15.01 4.21 -21.49
CA ASP A 98 14.48 5.50 -21.94
C ASP A 98 14.25 6.40 -20.72
N LEU A 99 15.18 7.34 -20.51
CA LEU A 99 15.16 8.21 -19.35
C LEU A 99 14.08 9.30 -19.42
N ASP A 100 13.48 9.49 -20.60
CA ASP A 100 12.44 10.51 -20.82
C ASP A 100 11.02 9.91 -20.79
N HIS A 101 10.88 8.61 -20.49
CA HIS A 101 9.58 7.96 -20.36
C HIS A 101 8.76 8.58 -19.19
N PRO A 102 7.50 9.00 -19.40
CA PRO A 102 6.71 9.72 -18.39
C PRO A 102 6.58 9.02 -17.03
N ASP A 103 6.59 7.69 -17.03
CA ASP A 103 6.47 6.87 -15.82
C ASP A 103 7.82 6.70 -15.08
N LEU A 104 8.94 7.03 -15.71
CA LEU A 104 10.29 6.90 -15.14
C LEU A 104 10.88 8.25 -14.75
N VAL A 105 10.60 9.35 -15.47
CA VAL A 105 11.22 10.68 -15.25
C VAL A 105 11.10 11.23 -13.83
N ALA A 106 10.10 10.81 -13.04
CA ALA A 106 9.92 11.22 -11.65
C ALA A 106 10.94 10.59 -10.67
N ASN A 107 11.75 9.63 -11.13
CA ASN A 107 12.79 8.97 -10.34
C ASN A 107 14.19 9.51 -10.73
N PRO A 108 14.75 10.51 -10.03
CA PRO A 108 15.95 11.24 -10.45
C PRO A 108 17.27 10.48 -10.29
N SER A 109 17.25 9.20 -9.89
CA SER A 109 18.46 8.41 -9.64
C SER A 109 19.08 7.77 -10.90
N TYR A 110 18.54 8.03 -12.09
CA TYR A 110 19.15 7.54 -13.33
C TYR A 110 20.41 8.34 -13.70
N THR A 111 21.56 7.89 -13.20
CA THR A 111 22.86 8.26 -13.79
C THR A 111 23.28 7.15 -14.73
N THR A 112 23.11 7.33 -16.04
CA THR A 112 23.81 6.47 -17.00
C THR A 112 25.31 6.79 -16.90
N SER A 113 26.09 5.84 -16.39
CA SER A 113 27.54 5.96 -16.42
C SER A 113 28.00 5.92 -17.90
N GLY A 114 28.29 7.09 -18.46
CA GLY A 114 29.36 7.34 -19.45
C GLY A 114 29.33 6.71 -20.84
N TRP A 115 28.58 5.64 -21.12
CA TRP A 115 28.77 4.86 -22.36
C TRP A 115 27.83 5.23 -23.52
N GLN A 116 26.74 5.95 -23.27
CA GLN A 116 25.79 6.34 -24.32
C GLN A 116 26.14 7.64 -25.06
N ARG A 117 27.19 8.38 -24.66
CA ARG A 117 27.61 9.63 -25.35
C ARG A 117 28.70 9.46 -26.42
N LEU A 118 29.13 8.24 -26.72
CA LEU A 118 30.23 7.97 -27.66
C LEU A 118 29.79 7.63 -29.10
N CYS A 119 28.49 7.63 -29.39
CA CYS A 119 27.98 7.47 -30.76
C CYS A 119 27.08 8.65 -31.13
N ARG A 120 27.68 9.79 -31.44
CA ARG A 120 27.12 10.81 -32.35
C ARG A 120 28.20 11.23 -33.34
#